data_AF-A0A135L2W6-F1
#
_entry.id   AF-A0A135L2W6-F1
#
_cell.length_a   1.000
_cell.length_b   1.000
_cell.length_c   1.000
_cell.angle_alpha   90.00
_cell.angle_beta   90.00
_cell.angle_gamma   90.00
#
_symmetry.space_group_name_H-M   'P 1'
#
loop_
_entity.id
_entity.type
_entity.pdbx_description
1 polymer ?
#
loop_
_entity_poly.entity_id
_entity_poly.type
_entity_poly.pdbx_seq_one_letter_code
_entity_poly.pdbx_strand_id
1 'polypeptide(L)'
;MRNFIVKGLLGFLWSALLSIITMLVIWIIFKDKKDIGTIAMYFFYTSFIYLAIGIANTIGTYRARGDFNYQQARTISSQSGLERSREDILAISKFYRLSSIMYTVGLILFLTSYFILSGYEPNLSKLKPPLPTVTVNEREIPVTLRDYSVRQYGMEYRNVELSTEEIAKSIIPTKVDPHSKLVVKFNEEPKRIFIGQLNQPFGLDRMVENMVFLSKEEGKYIYELHVEWDEKNANYVLVVQIDSSK
;
A
#
# COMPACT_ATOMS: atom_id res chain seq x y z
N MET A 1 38.85 -4.16 34.95
CA MET A 1 38.49 -4.69 33.62
C MET A 1 37.23 -5.57 33.64
N ARG A 2 37.12 -6.59 34.52
CA ARG A 2 35.97 -7.53 34.59
C ARG A 2 34.58 -6.88 34.69
N ASN A 3 34.41 -5.86 35.54
CA ASN A 3 33.12 -5.19 35.72
C ASN A 3 32.67 -4.34 34.52
N PHE A 4 33.59 -3.91 33.66
CA PHE A 4 33.27 -3.15 32.45
C PHE A 4 32.71 -4.07 31.36
N ILE A 5 33.32 -5.25 31.22
CA ILE A 5 32.87 -6.30 30.29
C ILE A 5 31.46 -6.78 30.67
N VAL A 6 31.22 -7.06 31.95
CA VAL A 6 29.91 -7.53 32.44
C VAL A 6 28.80 -6.50 32.21
N LYS A 7 29.04 -5.21 32.49
CA LYS A 7 28.05 -4.14 32.25
C LYS A 7 27.78 -3.92 30.75
N GLY A 8 28.81 -4.03 29.91
CA GLY A 8 28.65 -3.96 28.47
C GLY A 8 27.83 -5.12 27.91
N LEU A 9 28.05 -6.33 28.41
CA LEU A 9 27.31 -7.53 28.03
C LEU A 9 25.83 -7.44 28.45
N LEU A 10 25.56 -6.94 29.65
CA LEU A 10 24.20 -6.80 30.18
C LEU A 10 23.37 -5.80 29.35
N GLY A 11 23.96 -4.67 28.96
CA GLY A 11 23.28 -3.69 28.10
C GLY A 11 22.97 -4.25 26.70
N PHE A 12 23.89 -5.05 26.16
CA PHE A 12 23.68 -5.74 24.89
C PHE A 12 22.52 -6.76 24.99
N LEU A 13 22.49 -7.56 26.05
CA LEU A 13 21.41 -8.52 26.31
C LEU A 13 20.04 -7.86 26.42
N TRP A 14 19.94 -6.71 27.09
CA TRP A 14 18.68 -5.95 27.17
C TRP A 14 18.22 -5.43 25.82
N SER A 15 19.13 -4.93 24.98
CA SER A 15 18.78 -4.50 23.61
C SER A 15 18.34 -5.67 22.73
N ALA A 16 18.98 -6.83 22.86
CA ALA A 16 18.61 -8.04 22.15
C ALA A 16 17.23 -8.54 22.62
N LEU A 17 16.97 -8.53 23.92
CA LEU A 17 15.67 -8.92 24.49
C LEU A 17 14.56 -8.00 24.00
N LEU A 18 14.77 -6.68 24.00
CA LEU A 18 13.78 -5.72 23.50
C LEU A 18 13.50 -5.95 22.01
N SER A 19 14.53 -6.21 21.21
CA SER A 19 14.41 -6.54 19.80
C SER A 19 13.59 -7.83 19.58
N ILE A 20 13.88 -8.89 20.36
CA ILE A 20 13.14 -10.16 20.33
C ILE A 20 11.68 -9.93 20.73
N ILE A 21 11.40 -9.14 21.77
CA ILE A 21 10.04 -8.80 22.18
C ILE A 21 9.32 -8.04 21.07
N THR A 22 9.95 -7.04 20.44
CA THR A 22 9.34 -6.35 19.30
C THR A 22 9.09 -7.30 18.14
N MET A 23 10.01 -8.22 17.82
CA MET A 23 9.79 -9.22 16.79
C MET A 23 8.67 -10.21 17.14
N LEU A 24 8.54 -10.60 18.40
CA LEU A 24 7.45 -11.47 18.88
C LEU A 24 6.10 -10.75 18.85
N VAL A 25 6.05 -9.47 19.25
CA VAL A 25 4.84 -8.65 19.17
C VAL A 25 4.43 -8.46 17.72
N ILE A 26 5.38 -8.15 16.83
CA ILE A 26 5.18 -8.12 15.37
C ILE A 26 4.63 -9.48 14.91
N TRP A 27 5.29 -10.59 15.25
CA TRP A 27 4.86 -11.92 14.82
C TRP A 27 3.45 -12.30 15.32
N ILE A 28 3.11 -12.01 16.58
CA ILE A 28 1.77 -12.25 17.14
C ILE A 28 0.72 -11.41 16.43
N ILE A 29 0.99 -10.12 16.21
CA ILE A 29 0.05 -9.23 15.50
C ILE A 29 -0.13 -9.68 14.04
N PHE A 30 0.89 -10.30 13.43
CA PHE A 30 0.91 -10.58 11.99
C PHE A 30 0.79 -12.06 11.61
N LYS A 31 0.58 -12.96 12.57
CA LYS A 31 0.42 -14.40 12.32
C LYS A 31 -0.69 -14.71 11.30
N ASP A 32 -1.73 -13.87 11.24
CA ASP A 32 -2.87 -14.04 10.33
C ASP A 32 -2.77 -13.18 9.05
N LYS A 33 -1.81 -12.25 8.96
CA LYS A 33 -1.61 -11.40 7.77
C LYS A 33 -0.59 -12.05 6.83
N LYS A 34 -1.08 -12.72 5.79
CA LYS A 34 -0.25 -13.47 4.82
C LYS A 34 0.40 -12.62 3.71
N ASP A 35 0.16 -11.31 3.67
CA ASP A 35 0.72 -10.45 2.61
C ASP A 35 2.08 -9.89 3.04
N ILE A 36 3.14 -10.33 2.35
CA ILE A 36 4.52 -9.89 2.56
C ILE A 36 4.65 -8.37 2.40
N GLY A 37 3.88 -7.75 1.51
CA GLY A 37 3.89 -6.29 1.32
C GLY A 37 3.43 -5.54 2.57
N THR A 38 2.41 -6.08 3.26
CA THR A 38 1.95 -5.54 4.56
C THR A 38 3.06 -5.60 5.61
N ILE A 39 3.79 -6.71 5.70
CA ILE A 39 4.89 -6.89 6.67
C ILE A 39 6.00 -5.86 6.40
N ALA A 40 6.36 -5.66 5.13
CA ALA A 40 7.36 -4.67 4.74
C ALA A 40 6.96 -3.25 5.17
N MET A 41 5.72 -2.84 4.89
CA MET A 41 5.20 -1.54 5.32
C MET A 41 5.29 -1.33 6.84
N TYR A 42 5.08 -2.37 7.65
CA TYR A 42 5.25 -2.25 9.10
C TYR A 42 6.71 -2.09 9.52
N PHE A 43 7.66 -2.79 8.87
CA PHE A 43 9.08 -2.55 9.08
C PHE A 43 9.46 -1.12 8.71
N PHE A 44 8.92 -0.60 7.60
CA PHE A 44 9.08 0.79 7.21
C PHE A 44 8.63 1.74 8.32
N TYR A 45 7.38 1.65 8.80
CA TYR A 45 6.89 2.55 9.86
C TYR A 45 7.66 2.39 11.18
N THR A 46 7.99 1.16 11.56
CA THR A 46 8.77 0.89 12.78
C THR A 46 10.15 1.53 12.69
N SER A 47 10.78 1.53 11.51
CA SER A 47 12.06 2.21 11.30
C SER A 47 12.00 3.70 11.63
N PHE A 48 10.94 4.41 11.21
CA PHE A 48 10.77 5.83 11.51
C PHE A 48 10.59 6.10 13.00
N ILE A 49 9.89 5.21 13.73
CA ILE A 49 9.74 5.34 15.18
C ILE A 49 11.11 5.24 15.87
N TYR A 50 11.93 4.25 15.51
CA TYR A 50 13.28 4.10 16.05
C TYR A 50 14.18 5.30 15.73
N LEU A 51 14.12 5.80 14.49
CA LEU A 51 14.87 7.00 14.09
C LEU A 51 14.40 8.24 14.86
N ALA A 52 13.10 8.44 15.03
CA ALA A 52 12.53 9.56 15.78
C ALA A 52 12.94 9.53 17.26
N ILE A 53 12.90 8.36 17.91
CA ILE A 53 13.38 8.19 19.29
C ILE A 53 14.88 8.52 19.38
N GLY A 54 15.68 8.04 18.41
CA GLY A 54 17.10 8.37 18.33
C GLY A 54 17.37 9.89 18.22
N ILE A 55 16.60 10.58 17.36
CA ILE A 55 16.67 12.05 17.21
C ILE A 55 16.28 12.76 18.50
N ALA A 56 15.16 12.39 19.13
CA ALA A 56 14.69 13.00 20.37
C ALA A 56 15.73 12.87 21.50
N ASN A 57 16.34 11.68 21.64
CA ASN A 57 17.42 11.44 22.60
C ASN A 57 18.65 12.32 22.33
N THR A 58 19.01 12.52 21.07
CA THR A 58 20.15 13.35 20.69
C THR A 58 19.89 14.83 20.98
N ILE A 59 18.69 15.35 20.68
CA ILE A 59 18.30 16.74 20.98
C ILE A 59 18.26 17.00 22.48
N GLY A 60 17.68 16.08 23.27
CA GLY A 60 17.66 16.19 24.73
C GLY A 60 19.06 16.28 25.32
N THR A 61 19.99 15.47 24.80
CA THR A 61 21.41 15.50 25.21
C THR A 61 22.08 16.82 24.84
N TYR A 62 21.79 17.37 23.66
CA TYR A 62 22.35 18.66 23.22
C TYR A 62 21.86 19.83 24.09
N ARG A 63 20.57 19.87 24.43
CA ARG A 63 20.01 20.87 25.35
C ARG A 63 20.62 20.78 26.74
N ALA A 64 20.72 19.57 27.30
CA ALA A 64 21.34 19.37 28.60
C ALA A 64 22.78 19.93 28.62
N ARG A 65 23.57 19.71 27.56
CA ARG A 65 24.93 20.25 27.42
C ARG A 65 25.02 21.77 27.39
N GLY A 66 24.02 22.46 26.83
CA GLY A 66 23.96 23.93 26.82
C GLY A 66 23.96 24.52 28.23
N ASP A 67 23.25 23.88 29.16
CA ASP A 67 23.15 24.33 30.55
C ASP A 67 24.42 24.00 31.37
N PHE A 68 25.13 22.92 31.03
CA PHE A 68 26.36 22.52 31.74
C PHE A 68 27.54 23.47 31.53
N ASN A 69 27.69 24.05 30.33
CA ASN A 69 28.76 25.01 30.06
C ASN A 69 28.64 26.29 30.91
N TYR A 70 27.44 26.61 31.38
CA TYR A 70 27.21 27.78 32.23
C TYR A 70 27.61 27.56 33.70
N GLN A 71 27.59 26.30 34.18
CA GLN A 71 27.91 25.98 35.57
C GLN A 71 29.41 25.70 35.82
N GLN A 72 30.16 25.21 34.83
CA GLN A 72 31.61 24.99 34.98
C GLN A 72 32.41 26.29 35.15
N ALA A 73 31.87 27.45 34.73
CA ALA A 73 32.54 28.74 34.85
C ALA A 73 32.49 29.35 36.27
N ARG A 74 31.67 28.81 37.18
CA ARG A 74 31.55 29.32 38.55
C ARG A 74 31.72 28.20 39.58
N THR A 75 32.92 28.20 40.20
CA THR A 75 33.23 27.70 41.56
C THR A 75 33.02 26.22 41.85
N ILE A 76 34.12 25.50 42.16
CA ILE A 76 34.33 24.54 43.28
C ILE A 76 35.70 23.82 43.08
N SER A 77 36.34 23.43 44.18
CA SER A 77 37.65 22.75 44.27
C SER A 77 37.87 21.59 43.28
N SER A 78 39.12 21.42 42.85
CA SER A 78 39.51 20.62 41.68
C SER A 78 39.12 19.14 41.69
N GLN A 79 38.92 18.52 42.86
CA GLN A 79 38.61 17.08 42.94
C GLN A 79 37.12 16.75 42.75
N SER A 80 36.20 17.45 43.42
CA SER A 80 34.76 17.17 43.26
C SER A 80 34.25 17.57 41.87
N GLY A 81 34.88 18.55 41.23
CA GLY A 81 34.61 18.89 39.83
C GLY A 81 35.00 17.78 38.86
N LEU A 82 36.11 17.06 39.12
CA LEU A 82 36.57 15.95 38.30
C LEU A 82 35.66 14.73 38.41
N GLU A 83 35.21 14.37 39.62
CA GLU A 83 34.28 13.24 39.80
C GLU A 83 32.94 13.48 39.11
N ARG A 84 32.37 14.68 39.27
CA ARG A 84 31.12 15.05 38.59
C ARG A 84 31.27 15.07 37.07
N SER A 85 32.35 15.64 36.56
CA SER A 85 32.65 15.62 35.12
C SER A 85 32.77 14.18 34.58
N ARG A 86 33.37 13.27 35.35
CA ARG A 86 33.46 11.86 34.97
C ARG A 86 32.10 11.18 34.93
N GLU A 87 31.23 11.44 35.90
CA GLU A 87 29.86 10.93 35.92
C GLU A 87 29.05 11.44 34.73
N ASP A 88 29.18 12.73 34.41
CA ASP A 88 28.50 13.35 33.27
C ASP A 88 29.01 12.77 31.94
N ILE A 89 30.33 12.60 31.77
CA ILE A 89 30.92 11.95 30.58
C ILE A 89 30.42 10.50 30.45
N LEU A 90 30.29 9.77 31.57
CA LEU A 90 29.75 8.41 31.58
C LEU A 90 28.26 8.38 31.23
N ALA A 91 27.46 9.34 31.71
CA ALA A 91 26.05 9.45 31.35
C ALA A 91 25.91 9.76 29.86
N ILE A 92 26.62 10.77 29.37
CA ILE A 92 26.66 11.19 27.97
C ILE A 92 27.06 10.03 27.05
N SER A 93 28.13 9.29 27.37
CA SER A 93 28.57 8.16 26.55
C SER A 93 27.53 7.03 26.49
N LYS A 94 26.80 6.76 27.59
CA LYS A 94 25.68 5.82 27.59
C LYS A 94 24.54 6.30 26.68
N PHE A 95 24.21 7.59 26.70
CA PHE A 95 23.19 8.15 25.81
C PHE A 95 23.57 8.03 24.34
N TYR A 96 24.80 8.37 23.96
CA TYR A 96 25.25 8.19 22.56
C TYR A 96 25.19 6.73 22.11
N ARG A 97 25.56 5.80 23.00
CA ARG A 97 25.47 4.37 22.69
C ARG A 97 24.02 3.92 22.50
N LEU A 98 23.08 4.45 23.28
CA LEU A 98 21.66 4.16 23.10
C LEU A 98 21.16 4.73 21.76
N SER A 99 21.43 6.01 21.48
CA SER A 99 21.02 6.66 20.24
C SER A 99 21.61 5.95 19.02
N SER A 100 22.89 5.56 19.06
CA SER A 100 23.51 4.84 17.93
C SER A 100 22.86 3.48 17.69
N ILE A 101 22.53 2.73 18.75
CA ILE A 101 21.78 1.46 18.62
C ILE A 101 20.41 1.71 17.97
N MET A 102 19.67 2.73 18.41
CA MET A 102 18.36 3.05 17.84
C MET A 102 18.46 3.39 16.34
N TYR A 103 19.48 4.17 15.95
CA TYR A 103 19.74 4.48 14.54
C TYR A 103 20.10 3.25 13.72
N THR A 104 20.96 2.37 14.25
CA THR A 104 21.33 1.12 13.57
C THR A 104 20.13 0.20 13.39
N VAL A 105 19.30 0.01 14.42
CA VAL A 105 18.08 -0.81 14.32
C VAL A 105 17.10 -0.20 13.32
N GLY A 106 16.86 1.12 13.39
CA GLY A 106 16.01 1.82 12.43
C GLY A 106 16.49 1.64 10.99
N LEU A 107 17.79 1.84 10.73
CA LEU A 107 18.37 1.68 9.40
C LEU A 107 18.24 0.24 8.88
N ILE A 108 18.49 -0.77 9.72
CA ILE A 108 18.34 -2.18 9.32
C ILE A 108 16.89 -2.46 8.91
N LEU A 109 15.91 -2.05 9.72
CA LEU A 109 14.49 -2.25 9.41
C LEU A 109 14.08 -1.54 8.11
N PHE A 110 14.56 -0.32 7.91
CA PHE A 110 14.32 0.44 6.69
C PHE A 110 14.88 -0.27 5.45
N LEU A 111 16.14 -0.72 5.50
CA LEU A 111 16.78 -1.44 4.39
C LEU A 111 16.07 -2.77 4.12
N THR A 112 15.74 -3.54 5.15
CA THR A 112 14.98 -4.79 5.00
C THR A 112 13.62 -4.54 4.34
N SER A 113 12.88 -3.52 4.79
CA SER A 113 11.63 -3.12 4.15
C SER A 113 11.83 -2.74 2.69
N TYR A 114 12.87 -1.96 2.38
CA TYR A 114 13.16 -1.52 1.04
C TYR A 114 13.42 -2.70 0.10
N PHE A 115 14.28 -3.65 0.50
CA PHE A 115 14.58 -4.85 -0.28
C PHE A 115 13.34 -5.72 -0.53
N ILE A 116 12.50 -5.90 0.50
CA ILE A 116 11.27 -6.67 0.36
C ILE A 116 10.33 -5.99 -0.63
N LEU A 117 10.09 -4.68 -0.50
CA LEU A 117 9.21 -3.94 -1.41
C LEU A 117 9.75 -3.88 -2.84
N SER A 118 11.07 -3.72 -3.03
CA SER A 118 11.68 -3.66 -4.35
C SER A 118 11.60 -4.97 -5.13
N GLY A 119 11.55 -6.11 -4.42
CA GLY A 119 11.41 -7.43 -5.03
C GLY A 119 10.00 -7.99 -5.01
N TYR A 120 9.03 -7.24 -4.47
CA TYR A 120 7.65 -7.72 -4.32
C TYR A 120 6.86 -7.43 -5.59
N GLU A 121 6.67 -8.47 -6.40
CA GLU A 121 5.62 -8.47 -7.41
C GLU A 121 4.33 -8.95 -6.75
N PRO A 122 3.30 -8.08 -6.60
CA PRO A 122 2.04 -8.53 -6.08
C PRO A 122 1.45 -9.57 -7.02
N ASN A 123 0.80 -10.57 -6.44
CA ASN A 123 0.06 -11.54 -7.24
C ASN A 123 -1.20 -10.86 -7.81
N LEU A 124 -1.04 -10.22 -8.97
CA LEU A 124 -2.08 -9.51 -9.70
C LEU A 124 -3.35 -10.36 -9.92
N SER A 125 -3.20 -11.69 -10.06
CA SER A 125 -4.36 -12.58 -10.23
C SER A 125 -5.33 -12.55 -9.03
N LYS A 126 -4.83 -12.32 -7.81
CA LYS A 126 -5.66 -12.18 -6.60
C LYS A 126 -6.27 -10.78 -6.45
N LEU A 127 -5.69 -9.80 -7.14
CA LEU A 127 -6.14 -8.40 -7.14
C LEU A 127 -7.09 -8.11 -8.31
N LYS A 128 -7.34 -9.11 -9.16
CA LYS A 128 -8.22 -8.99 -10.31
C LYS A 128 -9.60 -8.49 -9.86
N PRO A 129 -10.12 -7.41 -10.47
CA PRO A 129 -11.47 -6.93 -10.20
C PRO A 129 -12.52 -8.02 -10.45
N PRO A 130 -13.66 -7.97 -9.74
CA PRO A 130 -14.76 -8.90 -9.96
C PRO A 130 -15.26 -8.79 -11.40
N LEU A 131 -15.67 -9.90 -11.99
CA LEU A 131 -16.39 -9.87 -13.27
C LEU A 131 -17.84 -9.42 -13.02
N PRO A 132 -18.40 -8.51 -13.83
CA PRO A 132 -19.81 -8.17 -13.73
C PRO A 132 -20.67 -9.29 -14.29
N THR A 133 -21.90 -9.38 -13.77
CA THR A 133 -23.01 -10.03 -14.46
C THR A 133 -23.73 -8.97 -15.28
N VAL A 134 -23.69 -9.10 -16.60
CA VAL A 134 -24.41 -8.20 -17.51
C VAL A 134 -25.58 -8.93 -18.13
N THR A 135 -26.76 -8.32 -18.10
CA THR A 135 -27.99 -8.95 -18.60
C THR A 135 -28.79 -8.02 -19.51
N VAL A 136 -29.42 -8.58 -20.53
CA VAL A 136 -30.43 -7.92 -21.38
C VAL A 136 -31.66 -8.81 -21.42
N ASN A 137 -32.82 -8.30 -20.99
CA ASN A 137 -34.06 -9.09 -20.89
C ASN A 137 -33.83 -10.44 -20.17
N GLU A 138 -33.14 -10.42 -19.03
CA GLU A 138 -32.78 -11.59 -18.21
C GLU A 138 -31.80 -12.60 -18.84
N ARG A 139 -31.33 -12.35 -20.08
CA ARG A 139 -30.26 -13.14 -20.70
C ARG A 139 -28.91 -12.57 -20.37
N GLU A 140 -27.99 -13.42 -19.92
CA GLU A 140 -26.62 -13.03 -19.63
C GLU A 140 -25.84 -12.75 -20.91
N ILE A 141 -25.10 -11.64 -20.90
CA ILE A 141 -24.22 -11.22 -21.98
C ILE A 141 -22.78 -11.51 -21.53
N PRO A 142 -21.97 -12.24 -22.32
CA PRO A 142 -20.60 -12.52 -21.97
C PRO A 142 -19.77 -11.22 -21.96
N VAL A 143 -18.96 -11.07 -20.92
CA VAL A 143 -18.12 -9.91 -20.69
C VAL A 143 -16.67 -10.34 -20.52
N THR A 144 -15.76 -9.60 -21.14
CA THR A 144 -14.31 -9.83 -21.03
C THR A 144 -13.65 -8.65 -20.34
N LEU A 145 -12.80 -8.92 -19.33
CA LEU A 145 -11.94 -7.90 -18.73
C LEU A 145 -10.83 -7.55 -19.72
N ARG A 146 -10.74 -6.27 -20.12
CA ARG A 146 -9.69 -5.73 -20.98
C ARG A 146 -8.45 -5.39 -20.17
N ASP A 147 -8.60 -4.44 -19.26
CA ASP A 147 -7.53 -3.95 -18.42
C ASP A 147 -8.05 -3.55 -17.04
N TYR A 148 -7.14 -3.40 -16.09
CA TYR A 148 -7.42 -2.91 -14.75
C TYR A 148 -6.16 -2.33 -14.11
N SER A 149 -6.38 -1.41 -13.17
CA SER A 149 -5.36 -0.98 -12.22
C SER A 149 -5.83 -1.18 -10.79
N VAL A 150 -4.88 -1.48 -9.92
CA VAL A 150 -5.10 -1.61 -8.47
C VAL A 150 -4.07 -0.78 -7.74
N ARG A 151 -4.53 0.04 -6.81
CA ARG A 151 -3.68 0.75 -5.88
C ARG A 151 -3.57 -0.09 -4.61
N GLN A 152 -2.35 -0.44 -4.24
CA GLN A 152 -2.06 -1.16 -3.00
C GLN A 152 -0.78 -0.59 -2.40
N TYR A 153 -0.81 -0.30 -1.10
CA TYR A 153 0.33 0.28 -0.38
C TYR A 153 0.87 1.59 -0.99
N GLY A 154 -0.01 2.38 -1.62
CA GLY A 154 0.37 3.63 -2.29
C GLY A 154 1.07 3.45 -3.65
N MET A 155 1.20 2.21 -4.13
CA MET A 155 1.70 1.88 -5.46
C MET A 155 0.54 1.51 -6.38
N GLU A 156 0.60 1.94 -7.65
CA GLU A 156 -0.36 1.55 -8.69
C GLU A 156 0.23 0.40 -9.50
N TYR A 157 -0.55 -0.68 -9.61
CA TYR A 157 -0.23 -1.83 -10.43
C TYR A 157 -1.24 -1.93 -11.57
N ARG A 158 -0.78 -2.19 -12.79
CA ARG A 158 -1.62 -2.29 -13.98
C ARG A 158 -1.36 -3.62 -14.69
N ASN A 159 -2.38 -4.24 -15.24
CA ASN A 159 -2.19 -5.37 -16.15
C ASN A 159 -1.86 -4.89 -17.57
N VAL A 160 -1.55 -5.85 -18.46
CA VAL A 160 -1.36 -5.57 -19.87
C VAL A 160 -2.67 -5.10 -20.50
N GLU A 161 -2.62 -3.97 -21.18
CA GLU A 161 -3.72 -3.44 -21.98
C GLU A 161 -3.82 -4.23 -23.29
N LEU A 162 -5.00 -4.81 -23.54
CA LEU A 162 -5.35 -5.44 -24.81
C LEU A 162 -6.19 -4.46 -25.63
N SER A 163 -6.05 -4.46 -26.95
CA SER A 163 -6.90 -3.63 -27.80
C SER A 163 -8.36 -4.08 -27.70
N THR A 164 -9.28 -3.13 -27.51
CA THR A 164 -10.72 -3.41 -27.50
C THR A 164 -11.17 -4.14 -28.77
N GLU A 165 -10.62 -3.76 -29.93
CA GLU A 165 -10.97 -4.35 -31.22
C GLU A 165 -10.53 -5.82 -31.32
N GLU A 166 -9.37 -6.16 -30.74
CA GLU A 166 -8.87 -7.53 -30.69
C GLU A 166 -9.74 -8.40 -29.78
N ILE A 167 -10.10 -7.88 -28.60
CA ILE A 167 -11.04 -8.55 -27.69
C ILE A 167 -12.40 -8.75 -28.37
N ALA A 168 -12.94 -7.71 -28.99
CA ALA A 168 -14.26 -7.75 -29.62
C ALA A 168 -14.35 -8.74 -30.80
N LYS A 169 -13.22 -9.04 -31.47
CA LYS A 169 -13.16 -10.11 -32.49
C LYS A 169 -13.26 -11.51 -31.90
N SER A 170 -12.83 -11.70 -30.65
CA SER A 170 -12.88 -12.99 -29.94
C SER A 170 -14.23 -13.28 -29.28
N ILE A 171 -15.07 -12.25 -29.06
CA ILE A 171 -16.38 -12.38 -28.42
C ILE A 171 -17.45 -12.71 -29.46
N ILE A 172 -18.21 -13.79 -29.23
CA ILE A 172 -19.39 -14.12 -30.01
C ILE A 172 -20.52 -13.15 -29.62
N PRO A 173 -21.04 -12.32 -30.54
CA PRO A 173 -22.07 -11.35 -30.22
C PRO A 173 -23.36 -12.01 -29.76
N THR A 174 -23.94 -11.52 -28.67
CA THR A 174 -25.27 -11.98 -28.22
C THR A 174 -26.37 -11.21 -28.95
N LYS A 175 -27.31 -11.94 -29.56
CA LYS A 175 -28.48 -11.35 -30.22
C LYS A 175 -29.48 -10.83 -29.19
N VAL A 176 -29.88 -9.57 -29.34
CA VAL A 176 -30.79 -8.87 -28.42
C VAL A 176 -31.79 -8.01 -29.19
N ASP A 177 -32.94 -7.78 -28.56
CA ASP A 177 -34.02 -6.98 -29.14
C ASP A 177 -33.62 -5.48 -29.17
N PRO A 178 -34.04 -4.70 -30.18
CA PRO A 178 -33.80 -3.27 -30.22
C PRO A 178 -34.35 -2.55 -28.99
N HIS A 179 -33.65 -1.49 -28.55
CA HIS A 179 -34.05 -0.67 -27.40
C HIS A 179 -34.22 -1.42 -26.07
N SER A 180 -33.71 -2.65 -25.98
CA SER A 180 -33.73 -3.42 -24.74
C SER A 180 -32.83 -2.81 -23.67
N LYS A 181 -33.13 -3.15 -22.42
CA LYS A 181 -32.42 -2.63 -21.24
C LYS A 181 -31.24 -3.54 -20.91
N LEU A 182 -30.03 -3.02 -21.03
CA LEU A 182 -28.81 -3.63 -20.51
C LEU A 182 -28.67 -3.26 -19.03
N VAL A 183 -28.38 -4.23 -18.17
CA VAL A 183 -28.20 -4.06 -16.72
C VAL A 183 -26.88 -4.68 -16.32
N VAL A 184 -26.10 -3.97 -15.52
CA VAL A 184 -24.77 -4.38 -15.03
C VAL A 184 -24.84 -4.57 -13.53
N LYS A 185 -24.39 -5.71 -13.02
CA LYS A 185 -24.32 -6.00 -11.59
C LYS A 185 -22.94 -6.50 -11.20
N PHE A 186 -22.48 -6.07 -10.02
CA PHE A 186 -21.24 -6.55 -9.41
C PHE A 186 -21.53 -7.14 -8.04
N ASN A 187 -20.75 -8.16 -7.66
CA ASN A 187 -20.80 -8.71 -6.29
C ASN A 187 -20.23 -7.73 -5.26
N GLU A 188 -19.23 -6.93 -5.65
CA GLU A 188 -18.66 -5.82 -4.87
C GLU A 188 -19.11 -4.51 -5.53
N GLU A 189 -19.95 -3.72 -4.86
CA GLU A 189 -20.51 -2.49 -5.44
C GLU A 189 -19.41 -1.49 -5.82
N PRO A 190 -19.33 -1.07 -7.09
CA PRO A 190 -18.40 -0.03 -7.51
C PRO A 190 -18.90 1.35 -7.10
N LYS A 191 -17.97 2.28 -6.99
CA LYS A 191 -18.25 3.70 -6.75
C LYS A 191 -18.83 4.37 -7.99
N ARG A 192 -18.32 4.02 -9.17
CA ARG A 192 -18.76 4.58 -10.46
C ARG A 192 -18.72 3.51 -11.55
N ILE A 193 -19.71 3.59 -12.45
CA ILE A 193 -19.78 2.80 -13.69
C ILE A 193 -20.04 3.78 -14.83
N PHE A 194 -19.25 3.67 -15.89
CA PHE A 194 -19.46 4.38 -17.14
C PHE A 194 -19.59 3.35 -18.26
N ILE A 195 -20.56 3.54 -19.15
CA ILE A 195 -20.79 2.64 -20.28
C ILE A 195 -20.67 3.47 -21.56
N GLY A 196 -19.66 3.17 -22.36
CA GLY A 196 -19.40 3.79 -23.66
C GLY A 196 -19.69 2.83 -24.81
N GLN A 197 -20.03 3.38 -25.98
CA GLN A 197 -20.19 2.63 -27.22
C GLN A 197 -19.08 3.05 -28.20
N LEU A 198 -18.23 2.11 -28.63
CA LEU A 198 -17.06 2.43 -29.46
C LEU A 198 -17.43 2.87 -30.89
N ASN A 199 -18.54 2.34 -31.43
CA ASN A 199 -18.93 2.52 -32.83
C ASN A 199 -19.76 3.80 -33.12
N GLN A 200 -19.88 4.74 -32.18
CA GLN A 200 -20.58 6.02 -32.41
C GLN A 200 -19.72 7.23 -32.00
N PRO A 201 -19.70 8.32 -32.80
CA PRO A 201 -18.89 9.50 -32.55
C PRO A 201 -19.37 10.38 -31.38
N PHE A 202 -20.28 9.88 -30.53
CA PHE A 202 -20.81 10.62 -29.38
C PHE A 202 -20.29 10.03 -28.07
N GLY A 203 -19.29 10.74 -27.51
CA GLY A 203 -19.01 10.96 -26.09
C GLY A 203 -19.24 9.81 -25.10
N LEU A 204 -18.17 9.47 -24.38
CA LEU A 204 -18.10 8.72 -23.12
C LEU A 204 -18.99 9.25 -21.96
N ASP A 205 -20.01 10.05 -22.25
CA ASP A 205 -20.62 11.00 -21.30
C ASP A 205 -21.97 10.57 -20.73
N ARG A 206 -22.32 9.29 -20.84
CA ARG A 206 -23.46 8.75 -20.12
C ARG A 206 -22.98 8.14 -18.80
N MET A 207 -22.91 9.00 -17.78
CA MET A 207 -23.00 8.61 -16.38
C MET A 207 -24.39 8.01 -16.17
N VAL A 208 -24.53 6.71 -16.42
CA VAL A 208 -25.78 6.00 -16.17
C VAL A 208 -25.58 5.13 -14.96
N GLU A 209 -26.47 5.30 -13.98
CA GLU A 209 -26.95 4.24 -13.10
C GLU A 209 -26.82 2.89 -13.80
N ASN A 210 -26.35 1.83 -13.13
CA ASN A 210 -26.08 0.41 -13.50
C ASN A 210 -26.84 -0.27 -14.67
N MET A 211 -27.25 0.46 -15.70
CA MET A 211 -28.20 0.14 -16.75
C MET A 211 -28.11 1.14 -17.91
N VAL A 212 -28.33 0.69 -19.14
CA VAL A 212 -28.44 1.57 -20.32
C VAL A 212 -29.40 0.95 -21.33
N PHE A 213 -30.11 1.79 -22.09
CA PHE A 213 -30.91 1.32 -23.21
C PHE A 213 -30.03 1.14 -24.45
N LEU A 214 -30.13 -0.03 -25.08
CA LEU A 214 -29.40 -0.33 -26.31
C LEU A 214 -29.94 0.47 -27.50
N SER A 215 -29.17 0.48 -28.60
CA SER A 215 -29.55 1.15 -29.85
C SER A 215 -30.89 0.60 -30.39
N LYS A 216 -31.58 1.45 -31.15
CA LYS A 216 -32.79 1.07 -31.89
C LYS A 216 -32.46 0.50 -33.26
N GLU A 217 -31.28 0.82 -33.77
CA GLU A 217 -30.84 0.43 -35.10
C GLU A 217 -30.23 -0.97 -35.05
N GLU A 218 -30.47 -1.74 -36.12
CA GLU A 218 -29.84 -3.04 -36.29
C GLU A 218 -28.34 -2.88 -36.53
N GLY A 219 -27.56 -3.79 -35.94
CA GLY A 219 -26.12 -3.76 -36.11
C GLY A 219 -25.35 -4.46 -35.01
N LYS A 220 -24.05 -4.58 -35.25
CA LYS A 220 -23.10 -5.08 -34.27
C LYS A 220 -22.55 -3.89 -33.48
N TYR A 221 -22.71 -3.95 -32.16
CA TYR A 221 -22.27 -2.90 -31.25
C TYR A 221 -21.26 -3.45 -30.25
N ILE A 222 -20.19 -2.66 -30.04
CA ILE A 222 -19.16 -2.92 -29.04
C ILE A 222 -19.35 -1.89 -27.93
N TYR A 223 -19.50 -2.38 -26.70
CA TYR A 223 -19.63 -1.55 -25.51
C TYR A 223 -18.41 -1.73 -24.61
N GLU A 224 -17.93 -0.62 -24.08
CA GLU A 224 -16.90 -0.56 -23.05
C GLU A 224 -17.53 -0.15 -21.72
N LEU A 225 -17.11 -0.80 -20.65
CA LEU A 225 -17.52 -0.48 -19.28
C LEU A 225 -16.28 -0.04 -18.51
N HIS A 226 -16.25 1.21 -18.07
CA HIS A 226 -15.23 1.72 -17.15
C HIS A 226 -15.80 1.71 -15.75
N VAL A 227 -15.14 1.02 -14.83
CA VAL A 227 -15.65 0.76 -13.49
C VAL A 227 -14.60 1.14 -12.47
N GLU A 228 -15.01 1.88 -11.44
CA GLU A 228 -14.13 2.39 -10.41
C GLU A 228 -14.61 1.96 -9.02
N TRP A 229 -13.67 1.45 -8.23
CA TRP A 229 -13.74 1.26 -6.78
C TRP A 229 -12.75 2.23 -6.12
N ASP A 230 -12.69 2.26 -4.78
CA ASP A 230 -11.79 3.19 -4.09
C ASP A 230 -10.30 2.95 -4.41
N GLU A 231 -9.90 1.69 -4.57
CA GLU A 231 -8.50 1.30 -4.80
C GLU A 231 -8.32 0.50 -6.10
N LYS A 232 -9.33 0.40 -6.96
CA LYS A 232 -9.29 -0.41 -8.18
C LYS A 232 -10.05 0.28 -9.31
N ASN A 233 -9.56 0.17 -10.53
CA ASN A 233 -10.30 0.54 -11.74
C ASN A 233 -10.23 -0.62 -12.74
N ALA A 234 -11.28 -0.83 -13.52
CA ALA A 234 -11.36 -1.91 -14.48
C ALA A 234 -12.13 -1.50 -15.73
N ASN A 235 -11.65 -1.99 -16.87
CA ASN A 235 -12.27 -1.80 -18.17
C ASN A 235 -12.72 -3.14 -18.71
N TYR A 236 -14.00 -3.24 -19.08
CA TYR A 236 -14.60 -4.45 -19.64
C TYR A 236 -15.14 -4.19 -21.04
N VAL A 237 -15.19 -5.24 -21.84
CA VAL A 237 -15.71 -5.21 -23.21
C VAL A 237 -16.81 -6.25 -23.36
N LEU A 238 -17.91 -5.84 -23.99
CA LEU A 238 -18.97 -6.75 -24.42
C LEU A 238 -19.45 -6.41 -25.83
N VAL A 239 -20.01 -7.41 -26.50
CA VAL A 239 -20.44 -7.30 -27.89
C VAL A 239 -21.86 -7.81 -28.03
N VAL A 240 -22.73 -6.98 -28.58
CA VAL A 240 -24.13 -7.33 -28.84
C VAL A 240 -24.47 -7.15 -30.30
N GLN A 241 -25.39 -7.98 -30.78
CA GLN A 241 -25.98 -7.88 -32.11
C GLN A 241 -27.45 -7.50 -31.94
N ILE A 242 -27.82 -6.31 -32.43
CA ILE A 242 -29.21 -5.88 -32.46
C ILE A 242 -29.84 -6.41 -33.74
N ASP A 243 -30.98 -7.07 -33.59
CA ASP A 243 -31.69 -7.80 -34.64
C ASP A 243 -33.20 -7.57 -34.44
N SER A 244 -33.88 -6.89 -35.36
CA SER A 244 -35.32 -6.55 -35.20
C SER A 244 -36.25 -7.66 -35.68
N SER A 245 -35.72 -8.85 -36.02
CA SER A 245 -36.46 -9.93 -36.68
C SER A 245 -37.42 -10.75 -35.78
N LYS A 246 -38.05 -10.13 -34.78
CA LYS A 246 -39.14 -10.74 -34.01
C LYS A 246 -40.52 -10.20 -34.41
#